data_AF-A0A850H3N2-F1
#
_entry.id   AF-A0A850H3N2-F1
#
_cell.length_a   1.000
_cell.length_b   1.000
_cell.length_c   1.000
_cell.angle_alpha   90.00
_cell.angle_beta   90.00
_cell.angle_gamma   90.00
#
_symmetry.space_group_name_H-M   'P 1'
#
loop_
_entity.id
_entity.type
_entity.pdbx_description
1 polymer ?
#
loop_
_entity_poly.entity_id
_entity_poly.type
_entity_poly.pdbx_seq_one_letter_code
_entity_poly.pdbx_strand_id
1 'polypeptide(L)' 'MTEADTKKPEPGRARALFSTADFRLLRDALTSHARATEDREVLAKINALHHRLGNYT' A
#
# COMPACT_ATOMS: atom_id res chain seq x y z
N MET A 1 41.44 -20.93 -3.89
CA MET A 1 40.53 -19.76 -3.87
C MET A 1 39.12 -20.33 -3.82
N THR A 2 38.57 -20.49 -2.61
CA THR A 2 37.25 -21.10 -2.38
C THR A 2 36.21 -19.99 -2.31
N GLU A 3 35.38 -19.91 -3.33
CA GLU A 3 34.30 -18.95 -3.46
C GLU A 3 33.17 -19.38 -2.51
N ALA A 4 33.03 -18.67 -1.39
CA ALA A 4 31.92 -18.85 -0.47
C ALA A 4 30.65 -18.31 -1.13
N ASP A 5 29.81 -19.22 -1.62
CA ASP A 5 28.46 -18.92 -2.08
C ASP A 5 27.69 -18.25 -0.94
N THR A 6 27.51 -16.94 -1.07
CA THR A 6 26.77 -16.11 -0.12
C THR A 6 25.29 -16.42 -0.30
N LYS A 7 24.84 -17.44 0.42
CA LYS A 7 23.44 -17.87 0.50
C LYS A 7 22.56 -16.67 0.92
N LYS A 8 22.02 -15.94 -0.06
CA LYS A 8 21.08 -14.84 0.19
C LYS A 8 19.91 -15.43 0.99
N PRO A 9 19.59 -14.90 2.18
CA PRO A 9 18.42 -15.37 2.92
C PRO A 9 17.19 -15.15 2.04
N GLU A 10 16.44 -16.21 1.79
CA GLU A 10 15.17 -16.10 1.08
C GLU A 10 14.29 -15.08 1.80
N PRO A 11 13.59 -14.20 1.08
CA PRO A 11 12.73 -13.21 1.70
C PRO A 11 11.70 -13.95 2.55
N GLY A 12 11.79 -13.79 3.88
CA GLY A 12 10.84 -14.35 4.81
C GLY A 12 9.43 -13.93 4.41
N ARG A 13 8.46 -14.85 4.51
CA ARG A 13 7.05 -14.57 4.19
C ARG A 13 6.64 -13.22 4.80
N ALA A 14 6.30 -12.26 3.94
CA ALA A 14 5.85 -10.95 4.36
C ALA A 14 4.61 -11.14 5.25
N ARG A 15 4.72 -10.74 6.53
CA ARG A 15 3.54 -10.68 7.40
C ARG A 15 2.70 -9.50 6.94
N ALA A 16 1.40 -9.72 6.78
CA ALA A 16 0.48 -8.62 6.51
C ALA A 16 0.50 -7.68 7.73
N LEU A 17 1.02 -6.46 7.54
CA LEU A 17 1.04 -5.41 8.57
C LEU A 17 -0.35 -4.82 8.82
N PHE A 18 -1.22 -4.91 7.81
CA PHE A 18 -2.58 -4.39 7.82
C PHE A 18 -3.56 -5.50 7.48
N SER A 19 -4.67 -5.54 8.20
CA SER A 19 -5.80 -6.41 7.89
C SER A 19 -6.63 -5.85 6.73
N THR A 20 -7.53 -6.66 6.18
CA THR A 20 -8.50 -6.21 5.17
C THR A 20 -9.43 -5.12 5.72
N ALA A 21 -9.70 -5.11 7.03
CA ALA A 21 -10.48 -4.06 7.69
C ALA A 21 -9.72 -2.72 7.73
N ASP A 22 -8.40 -2.76 8.00
CA ASP A 22 -7.57 -1.56 8.00
C ASP A 22 -7.50 -0.92 6.61
N PHE A 23 -7.43 -1.73 5.54
CA PHE A 23 -7.48 -1.21 4.18
C PHE A 23 -8.80 -0.54 3.84
N ARG A 24 -9.93 -1.00 4.40
CA ARG A 24 -11.23 -0.30 4.26
C ARG A 24 -11.21 1.04 4.99
N LEU A 25 -10.68 1.08 6.21
CA LEU A 25 -10.54 2.31 6.99
C LEU A 25 -9.65 3.35 6.27
N LEU A 26 -8.54 2.90 5.67
CA LEU A 26 -7.67 3.77 4.88
C LEU A 26 -8.37 4.35 3.65
N ARG A 27 -9.24 3.58 2.99
CA ARG A 27 -10.05 4.07 1.85
C ARG A 27 -11.06 5.13 2.28
N ASP A 28 -11.70 4.94 3.42
CA ASP A 28 -12.65 5.91 3.97
C ASP A 28 -11.94 7.22 4.33
N ALA A 29 -10.76 7.14 4.96
CA ALA A 29 -9.93 8.30 5.27
C ALA A 29 -9.52 9.06 4.00
N LEU A 30 -9.08 8.35 2.95
CA LEU A 30 -8.73 8.94 1.66
C LEU A 30 -9.94 9.62 0.99
N THR A 31 -11.12 9.01 1.08
CA THR A 31 -12.36 9.58 0.55
C THR A 31 -12.73 10.87 1.28
N SER A 32 -12.61 10.88 2.61
CA SER A 32 -12.84 12.07 3.42
C SER A 32 -11.84 13.18 3.08
N HIS A 33 -10.58 12.83 2.87
CA HIS A 33 -9.53 13.78 2.54
C HIS A 33 -9.68 14.36 1.13
N ALA A 34 -10.10 13.54 0.15
CA ALA A 34 -10.41 14.00 -1.20
C ALA A 34 -11.54 15.03 -1.23
N ARG A 35 -12.57 14.86 -0.39
CA ARG A 35 -13.68 15.83 -0.30
C ARG A 35 -13.25 17.20 0.23
N ALA A 36 -12.22 17.23 1.07
CA ALA A 36 -11.70 18.46 1.67
C ALA A 36 -10.56 19.10 0.85
N THR A 37 -10.10 18.44 -0.22
CA THR A 37 -8.94 18.86 -1.00
C THR A 37 -9.37 19.39 -2.36
N GLU A 38 -9.01 20.64 -2.68
CA GLU A 38 -9.31 21.28 -3.98
C GLU A 38 -8.18 21.12 -5.01
N ASP A 39 -7.00 20.65 -4.56
CA ASP A 39 -5.85 20.45 -5.43
C ASP A 39 -6.02 19.22 -6.33
N ARG A 40 -6.03 19.47 -7.64
CA ARG A 40 -6.24 18.45 -8.67
C ARG A 40 -5.11 17.41 -8.76
N GLU A 41 -3.85 17.78 -8.46
CA GLU A 41 -2.75 16.82 -8.42
C GLU A 41 -2.84 15.91 -7.20
N VAL A 42 -3.23 16.47 -6.06
CA VAL A 42 -3.42 15.70 -4.83
C VAL A 42 -4.60 14.73 -4.99
N LEU A 43 -5.70 15.17 -5.60
CA LEU A 43 -6.83 14.31 -5.94
C LEU A 43 -6.44 13.14 -6.85
N ALA A 44 -5.58 13.38 -7.84
CA ALA A 44 -5.08 12.31 -8.72
C ALA A 44 -4.28 11.25 -7.94
N LYS A 45 -3.41 11.70 -7.01
CA LYS A 45 -2.64 10.80 -6.13
C LYS A 45 -3.54 10.01 -5.18
N ILE A 46 -4.55 10.67 -4.60
CA ILE A 46 -5.53 10.02 -3.72
C ILE A 46 -6.32 8.95 -4.48
N ASN A 47 -6.82 9.26 -5.68
CA ASN A 47 -7.55 8.30 -6.50
C ASN A 47 -6.69 7.09 -6.87
N ALA A 48 -5.45 7.32 -7.32
CA ALA A 48 -4.51 6.24 -7.64
C ALA A 48 -4.26 5.33 -6.42
N LEU A 49 -4.08 5.91 -5.23
CA LEU A 49 -3.89 5.14 -4.00
C LEU A 49 -5.17 4.39 -3.61
N HIS A 50 -6.33 5.04 -3.67
CA HIS A 50 -7.62 4.44 -3.34
C HIS A 50 -7.93 3.21 -4.22
N HIS A 51 -7.60 3.25 -5.51
CA HIS A 51 -7.71 2.09 -6.40
C HIS A 51 -6.74 0.96 -6.02
N ARG A 52 -5.48 1.27 -5.71
CA ARG A 52 -4.49 0.27 -5.28
C ARG A 52 -4.90 -0.44 -3.99
N LEU A 53 -5.53 0.29 -3.06
CA LEU A 53 -6.06 -0.29 -1.81
C LEU A 53 -7.37 -1.06 -2.00
N GLY A 54 -8.06 -0.87 -3.13
CA GLY A 54 -9.35 -1.51 -3.40
C GLY A 54 -9.27 -2.89 -4.05
N ASN A 55 -8.09 -3.36 -4.44
CA ASN A 55 -7.90 -4.57 -5.23
C ASN A 55 -7.81 -5.87 -4.39
N TYR A 56 -8.27 -5.85 -3.15
CA TYR A 56 -8.36 -7.01 -2.27
C TYR A 56 -9.77 -7.61 -2.33
N THR A 57 -10.07 -8.30 -3.43
CA THR A 57 -11.11 -9.32 -3.52
C THR A 57 -10.52 -10.69 -3.24
#